data_AF-A0A3S1CN78-F1
#
_entry.id   AF-A0A3S1CN78-F1
#
_cell.length_a   1.000
_cell.length_b   1.000
_cell.length_c   1.000
_cell.angle_alpha   90.00
_cell.angle_beta   90.00
_cell.angle_gamma   90.00
#
_symmetry.space_group_name_H-M   'P 1'
#
loop_
_entity.id
_entity.type
_entity.pdbx_description
1 polymer ?
#
loop_
_entity_poly.entity_id
_entity_poly.type
_entity_poly.pdbx_seq_one_letter_code
_entity_poly.pdbx_strand_id
1 'polypeptide(L)'
;RRMRRALDDFRLDAKGADVALVYFSGHGVEISGDNRLLPIDADASSLDALEKTSLPLEEVRDSVAATAKVGLIMLDACRSDPFSGSSGEGRGATSLAKDVSDKVKPGLGRIGRAENILLAFSAAPGETAADGTGQHSPFTTALTKYLGTDGLEIRSVLTLVQQEVYDLSRGKQLPYVESGLPKLFFAAAAKQQLPERERLLLAMADVTPEMRGEVEQVASDADMPLAPLYGVLISSDASHLSADSLNARLREAADAFVKVRGEMRTLASDDPQVTELRRQAEEQLSLGAFDGARAILAKAADIDNVSRNALKANFVNRTLSEAATRFLSGGAARADLDYATAIKDYESVLVLYGEAGQTDLTLDQADRQIRTLDELGKLYTLVGNTDAAGRAFAALVSNLELRSARETDPSVKRDFAVS
;
A
#
# COMPACT_ATOMS: atom_id res chain seq x y z
N ARG A 1 39.39 -16.33 13.68
CA ARG A 1 39.55 -16.20 15.17
C ARG A 1 38.56 -15.26 15.87
N ARG A 2 38.15 -14.14 15.27
CA ARG A 2 37.22 -13.17 15.89
C ARG A 2 35.83 -13.76 16.20
N MET A 3 35.30 -14.60 15.30
CA MET A 3 33.97 -15.20 15.43
C MET A 3 33.84 -16.09 16.67
N ARG A 4 34.83 -16.97 16.94
CA ARG A 4 34.81 -17.82 18.14
C ARG A 4 34.88 -16.99 19.43
N ARG A 5 35.69 -15.93 19.44
CA ARG A 5 35.74 -15.00 20.58
C ARG A 5 34.39 -14.33 20.84
N ALA A 6 33.69 -13.89 19.79
CA ALA A 6 32.35 -13.32 19.93
C ALA A 6 31.33 -14.33 20.49
N LEU A 7 31.45 -15.61 20.14
CA LEU A 7 30.64 -16.68 20.73
C LEU A 7 30.96 -16.89 22.22
N ASP A 8 32.24 -16.81 22.61
CA ASP A 8 32.66 -16.91 24.00
C ASP A 8 32.18 -15.71 24.83
N ASP A 9 32.28 -14.50 24.29
CA ASP A 9 31.75 -13.28 24.92
C ASP A 9 30.21 -13.39 25.06
N PHE A 10 29.51 -13.85 24.03
CA PHE A 10 28.07 -14.15 24.09
C PHE A 10 27.71 -15.15 25.19
N ARG A 11 28.50 -16.23 25.36
CA ARG A 11 28.25 -17.23 26.42
C ARG A 11 28.31 -16.61 27.82
N LEU A 12 29.22 -15.66 28.03
CA LEU A 12 29.38 -14.96 29.30
C LEU A 12 28.20 -14.00 29.53
N ASP A 13 27.84 -13.21 28.52
CA ASP A 13 26.79 -12.19 28.62
C ASP A 13 25.38 -12.79 28.72
N ALA A 14 25.12 -13.88 28.00
CA ALA A 14 23.80 -14.51 27.95
C ALA A 14 23.51 -15.44 29.14
N LYS A 15 24.47 -15.63 30.06
CA LYS A 15 24.34 -16.61 31.14
C LYS A 15 23.16 -16.27 32.07
N GLY A 16 22.14 -17.14 32.06
CA GLY A 16 20.94 -16.97 32.87
C GLY A 16 19.88 -16.06 32.24
N ALA A 17 20.05 -15.67 30.98
CA ALA A 17 19.06 -14.90 30.26
C ALA A 17 17.75 -15.68 30.08
N ASP A 18 16.62 -14.96 30.05
CA ASP A 18 15.34 -15.59 29.70
C ASP A 18 15.28 -15.96 28.22
N VAL A 19 15.93 -15.16 27.37
CA VAL A 19 16.02 -15.34 25.93
C VAL A 19 17.44 -15.06 25.47
N ALA A 20 17.98 -15.90 24.59
CA ALA A 20 19.20 -15.62 23.86
C ALA A 20 18.96 -15.76 22.36
N LEU A 21 19.40 -14.77 21.59
CA LEU A 21 19.27 -14.72 20.14
C LEU A 21 20.66 -14.69 19.51
N VAL A 22 20.91 -15.62 18.58
CA VAL A 22 22.03 -15.57 17.66
C VAL A 22 21.48 -15.33 16.26
N TYR A 23 21.97 -14.29 15.60
CA TYR A 23 21.70 -14.03 14.19
C TYR A 23 23.03 -14.08 13.43
N PHE A 24 23.08 -14.84 12.33
CA PHE A 24 24.24 -14.94 11.45
C PHE A 24 23.84 -14.68 10.01
N SER A 25 24.59 -13.81 9.33
CA SER A 25 24.48 -13.59 7.89
C SER A 25 25.86 -13.73 7.24
N GLY A 26 25.96 -14.54 6.19
CA GLY A 26 27.22 -14.87 5.54
C GLY A 26 27.23 -16.25 4.87
N HIS A 27 28.41 -16.83 4.67
CA HIS A 27 28.53 -18.15 4.05
C HIS A 27 28.47 -19.28 5.08
N GLY A 28 27.75 -20.34 4.73
CA GLY A 28 27.70 -21.60 5.46
C GLY A 28 27.94 -22.77 4.53
N VAL A 29 28.53 -23.84 5.04
CA VAL A 29 28.80 -25.08 4.30
C VAL A 29 28.48 -26.31 5.14
N GLU A 30 28.14 -27.40 4.47
CA GLU A 30 27.98 -28.72 5.07
C GLU A 30 29.24 -29.53 4.71
N ILE A 31 29.99 -29.94 5.73
CA ILE A 31 31.19 -30.76 5.57
C ILE A 31 30.91 -32.12 6.20
N SER A 32 30.86 -33.16 5.37
CA SER A 32 30.58 -34.54 5.83
C SER A 32 29.30 -34.69 6.67
N GLY A 33 28.29 -33.83 6.47
CA GLY A 33 27.04 -33.80 7.23
C GLY A 33 27.00 -32.76 8.35
N ASP A 34 28.12 -32.11 8.67
CA ASP A 34 28.19 -31.09 9.71
C ASP A 34 28.07 -29.67 9.15
N ASN A 35 27.10 -28.93 9.67
CA ASN A 35 26.90 -27.54 9.31
C ASN A 35 27.93 -26.63 9.97
N ARG A 36 28.61 -25.82 9.15
CA ARG A 36 29.65 -24.90 9.61
C ARG A 36 29.44 -23.50 9.04
N LEU A 37 29.69 -22.50 9.88
CA LEU A 37 29.65 -21.08 9.52
C LEU A 37 31.06 -20.63 9.15
N LEU A 38 31.19 -19.91 8.04
CA LEU A 38 32.48 -19.46 7.53
C LEU A 38 32.77 -18.03 7.97
N PRO A 39 33.85 -17.81 8.75
CA PRO A 39 34.35 -16.46 8.97
C PRO A 39 35.09 -15.93 7.73
N ILE A 40 35.30 -14.62 7.67
CA ILE A 40 36.03 -13.96 6.57
C ILE A 40 37.49 -14.44 6.40
N ASP A 41 38.07 -15.07 7.44
CA ASP A 41 39.42 -15.63 7.47
C ASP A 41 39.44 -17.17 7.34
N ALA A 42 38.37 -17.77 6.80
CA ALA A 42 38.29 -19.21 6.54
C ALA A 42 39.33 -19.63 5.48
N ASP A 43 40.07 -20.70 5.79
CA ASP A 43 41.11 -21.26 4.92
C ASP A 43 40.57 -22.46 4.15
N ALA A 44 40.36 -22.29 2.85
CA ALA A 44 39.84 -23.31 1.94
C ALA A 44 40.93 -24.14 1.24
N SER A 45 42.19 -24.01 1.68
CA SER A 45 43.34 -24.68 1.03
C SER A 45 43.34 -26.20 1.19
N SER A 46 42.71 -26.71 2.25
CA SER A 46 42.48 -28.14 2.48
C SER A 46 41.26 -28.36 3.37
N LEU A 47 40.72 -29.58 3.38
CA LEU A 47 39.58 -29.94 4.25
C LEU A 47 39.90 -29.71 5.74
N ASP A 48 41.09 -30.13 6.18
CA ASP A 48 41.55 -29.96 7.57
C ASP A 48 41.74 -28.48 7.94
N ALA A 49 42.24 -27.66 7.01
CA ALA A 49 42.34 -26.21 7.23
C ALA A 49 40.96 -25.55 7.33
N LEU A 50 40.02 -25.94 6.48
CA LEU A 50 38.65 -25.41 6.48
C LEU A 50 37.88 -25.83 7.74
N GLU A 51 38.02 -27.07 8.18
CA GLU A 51 37.42 -27.56 9.42
C GLU A 51 37.95 -26.84 10.67
N LYS A 52 39.25 -26.50 10.69
CA LYS A 52 39.90 -25.77 11.78
C LYS A 52 39.58 -24.28 11.82
N THR A 53 39.34 -23.67 10.66
CA THR A 53 39.11 -22.23 10.52
C THR A 53 37.62 -21.84 10.48
N SER A 54 36.72 -22.79 10.24
CA SER A 54 35.26 -22.61 10.34
C SER A 54 34.71 -22.81 11.76
N LEU A 55 33.49 -22.34 12.00
CA LEU A 55 32.77 -22.51 13.27
C LEU A 55 31.64 -23.54 13.12
N PRO A 56 31.64 -24.67 13.86
CA PRO A 56 30.52 -25.60 13.85
C PRO A 56 29.24 -24.93 14.33
N LEU A 57 28.14 -25.09 13.61
CA LEU A 57 26.84 -24.56 14.02
C LEU A 57 26.31 -25.26 15.29
N GLU A 58 26.69 -26.52 15.50
CA GLU A 58 26.43 -27.25 16.73
C GLU A 58 27.05 -26.55 17.95
N GLU A 59 28.27 -25.99 17.82
CA GLU A 59 28.91 -25.24 18.89
C GLU A 59 28.10 -23.99 19.27
N VAL A 60 27.52 -23.29 18.28
CA VAL A 60 26.63 -22.15 18.51
C VAL A 60 25.35 -22.61 19.21
N ARG A 61 24.74 -23.69 18.73
CA ARG A 61 23.52 -24.27 19.27
C ARG A 61 23.67 -24.62 20.75
N ASP A 62 24.74 -25.32 21.10
CA ASP A 62 25.00 -25.75 22.46
C ASP A 62 25.27 -24.54 23.39
N SER A 63 25.92 -23.50 22.86
CA SER A 63 26.12 -22.23 23.57
C SER A 63 24.81 -21.54 23.93
N VAL A 64 23.87 -21.51 22.99
CA VAL A 64 22.53 -20.93 23.20
C VAL A 64 21.73 -21.79 24.17
N ALA A 65 21.74 -23.12 24.00
CA ALA A 65 21.03 -24.06 24.88
C ALA A 65 21.49 -23.94 26.34
N ALA A 66 22.79 -23.75 26.56
CA ALA A 66 23.38 -23.69 27.89
C ALA A 66 23.15 -22.35 28.61
N THR A 67 22.79 -21.29 27.88
CA THR A 67 22.79 -19.92 28.42
C THR A 67 21.40 -19.39 28.72
N ALA A 68 20.38 -19.78 27.95
CA ALA A 68 19.02 -19.24 28.08
C ALA A 68 17.90 -20.28 28.11
N LYS A 69 16.76 -19.88 28.68
CA LYS A 69 15.54 -20.70 28.72
C LYS A 69 14.84 -20.80 27.35
N VAL A 70 15.02 -19.78 26.51
CA VAL A 70 14.52 -19.72 25.13
C VAL A 70 15.69 -19.32 24.24
N GLY A 71 16.08 -20.23 23.35
CA GLY A 71 17.11 -19.99 22.35
C GLY A 71 16.51 -19.70 20.99
N LEU A 72 16.96 -18.62 20.34
CA LEU A 72 16.61 -18.31 18.96
C LEU A 72 17.90 -18.28 18.14
N ILE A 73 17.94 -19.04 17.05
CA ILE A 73 19.07 -19.06 16.12
C ILE A 73 18.53 -18.78 14.73
N MET A 74 18.95 -17.67 14.14
CA MET A 74 18.47 -17.20 12.84
C MET A 74 19.66 -17.11 11.88
N LEU A 75 19.57 -17.82 10.76
CA LEU A 75 20.66 -18.03 9.83
C LEU A 75 20.25 -17.52 8.45
N ASP A 76 20.76 -16.35 8.09
CA ASP A 76 20.63 -15.74 6.78
C ASP A 76 21.87 -16.01 5.93
N ALA A 77 22.11 -17.29 5.66
CA ALA A 77 23.32 -17.76 5.03
C ALA A 77 23.08 -18.31 3.62
N CYS A 78 23.82 -17.79 2.64
CA CYS A 78 23.73 -18.23 1.26
C CYS A 78 24.41 -19.59 1.06
N ARG A 79 23.80 -20.42 0.20
CA ARG A 79 24.38 -21.67 -0.32
C ARG A 79 25.01 -21.53 -1.70
N SER A 80 25.30 -20.31 -2.15
CA SER A 80 26.17 -20.13 -3.31
C SER A 80 27.55 -20.66 -2.94
N ASP A 81 28.20 -21.41 -3.84
CA ASP A 81 29.52 -21.98 -3.61
C ASP A 81 30.52 -20.84 -3.35
N PRO A 82 30.98 -20.66 -2.09
CA PRO A 82 31.83 -19.53 -1.72
C PRO A 82 33.25 -19.66 -2.30
N PHE A 83 33.52 -20.77 -3.00
CA PHE A 83 34.81 -21.11 -3.57
C PHE A 83 34.75 -21.35 -5.09
N SER A 84 33.59 -21.18 -5.73
CA SER A 84 33.47 -21.16 -7.18
C SER A 84 34.02 -19.83 -7.70
N GLY A 85 35.25 -19.86 -8.22
CA GLY A 85 35.83 -18.69 -8.87
C GLY A 85 35.13 -18.43 -10.20
N SER A 86 34.08 -17.61 -10.24
CA SER A 86 33.70 -16.88 -11.45
C SER A 86 33.17 -15.47 -11.13
N SER A 87 33.90 -14.51 -11.66
CA SER A 87 33.57 -13.11 -11.94
C SER A 87 32.11 -12.68 -11.73
N GLY A 88 31.79 -12.14 -10.56
CA GLY A 88 30.54 -11.43 -10.29
C GLY A 88 30.49 -10.87 -8.87
N GLU A 89 30.96 -9.63 -8.68
CA GLU A 89 30.79 -8.64 -7.58
C GLU A 89 30.72 -9.07 -6.09
N GLY A 90 30.84 -10.35 -5.74
CA GLY A 90 30.98 -10.84 -4.37
C GLY A 90 32.44 -11.13 -4.05
N ARG A 91 32.93 -10.63 -2.90
CA ARG A 91 34.30 -10.88 -2.40
C ARG A 91 34.46 -12.34 -1.98
N GLY A 92 34.69 -13.23 -2.95
CA GLY A 92 34.82 -14.68 -2.76
C GLY A 92 36.20 -15.13 -2.27
N ALA A 93 36.21 -16.17 -1.44
CA ALA A 93 37.40 -16.85 -0.93
C ALA A 93 38.12 -17.62 -2.05
N THR A 94 39.39 -17.98 -1.82
CA THR A 94 40.21 -18.78 -2.74
C THR A 94 39.53 -20.10 -3.13
N SER A 95 39.64 -20.47 -4.41
CA SER A 95 39.07 -21.70 -4.96
C SER A 95 39.48 -22.95 -4.19
N LEU A 96 38.52 -23.87 -3.99
CA LEU A 96 38.75 -25.13 -3.29
C LEU A 96 39.83 -25.98 -3.98
N ALA A 97 40.69 -26.61 -3.19
CA ALA A 97 41.55 -27.68 -3.68
C ALA A 97 40.71 -28.89 -4.14
N LYS A 98 41.18 -29.58 -5.20
CA LYS A 98 40.48 -30.71 -5.87
C LYS A 98 40.04 -31.84 -4.92
N ASP A 99 40.75 -32.07 -3.82
CA ASP A 99 40.46 -33.14 -2.87
C ASP A 99 39.35 -32.77 -1.85
N VAL A 100 38.87 -31.52 -1.89
CA VAL A 100 37.90 -30.94 -0.96
C VAL A 100 36.49 -30.84 -1.59
N SER A 101 36.40 -30.74 -2.93
CA SER A 101 35.14 -30.52 -3.64
C SER A 101 34.09 -31.62 -3.44
N ASP A 102 34.51 -32.86 -3.25
CA ASP A 102 33.59 -34.00 -3.17
C ASP A 102 32.92 -34.15 -1.79
N LYS A 103 33.45 -33.47 -0.75
CA LYS A 103 33.00 -33.60 0.65
C LYS A 103 32.38 -32.34 1.24
N VAL A 104 32.53 -31.20 0.55
CA VAL A 104 31.97 -29.92 0.96
C VAL A 104 30.78 -29.61 0.07
N LYS A 105 29.59 -29.50 0.67
CA LYS A 105 28.39 -29.03 -0.02
C LYS A 105 28.14 -27.57 0.34
N PRO A 106 27.92 -26.68 -0.64
CA PRO A 106 27.48 -25.32 -0.35
C PRO A 106 26.19 -25.31 0.48
N GLY A 107 26.15 -24.46 1.50
CA GLY A 107 25.00 -24.28 2.36
C GLY A 107 24.86 -25.22 3.56
N LEU A 108 23.76 -25.08 4.31
CA LEU A 108 23.54 -25.77 5.59
C LEU A 108 22.58 -26.98 5.48
N GLY A 109 23.01 -28.21 5.69
CA GLY A 109 22.15 -29.39 5.78
C GLY A 109 21.04 -29.31 6.85
N ARG A 110 20.21 -30.36 6.93
CA ARG A 110 19.20 -30.49 8.00
C ARG A 110 19.88 -30.58 9.36
N ILE A 111 19.25 -29.99 10.37
CA ILE A 111 19.68 -30.10 11.77
C ILE A 111 18.60 -30.91 12.52
N GLY A 112 18.99 -31.60 13.59
CA GLY A 112 18.02 -32.27 14.47
C GLY A 112 17.41 -31.31 15.50
N ARG A 113 16.29 -31.73 16.10
CA ARG A 113 15.59 -30.95 17.11
C ARG A 113 16.46 -30.72 18.34
N ALA A 114 16.56 -29.47 18.80
CA ALA A 114 17.16 -29.13 20.08
C ALA A 114 16.10 -28.60 21.05
N GLU A 115 16.13 -29.08 22.30
CA GLU A 115 15.21 -28.63 23.33
C GLU A 115 15.39 -27.13 23.59
N ASN A 116 14.28 -26.40 23.75
CA ASN A 116 14.26 -24.97 24.06
C ASN A 116 14.87 -24.04 23.00
N ILE A 117 15.24 -24.56 21.82
CA ILE A 117 15.78 -23.76 20.72
C ILE A 117 14.80 -23.73 19.54
N LEU A 118 14.66 -22.56 18.93
CA LEU A 118 14.11 -22.38 17.60
C LEU A 118 15.25 -22.03 16.63
N LEU A 119 15.33 -22.75 15.51
CA LEU A 119 16.21 -22.45 14.40
C LEU A 119 15.38 -21.96 13.20
N ALA A 120 15.77 -20.83 12.61
CA ALA A 120 15.20 -20.31 11.39
C ALA A 120 16.31 -20.13 10.35
N PHE A 121 16.12 -20.69 9.16
CA PHE A 121 17.01 -20.62 8.02
C PHE A 121 16.36 -19.79 6.92
N SER A 122 17.13 -18.96 6.23
CA SER A 122 16.60 -18.10 5.15
C SER A 122 16.14 -18.87 3.91
N ALA A 123 16.54 -20.14 3.74
CA ALA A 123 16.10 -21.02 2.66
C ALA A 123 16.00 -22.48 3.13
N ALA A 124 15.33 -23.34 2.35
CA ALA A 124 15.16 -24.74 2.65
C ALA A 124 16.49 -25.53 2.69
N PRO A 125 16.55 -26.70 3.36
CA PRO A 125 17.67 -27.63 3.27
C PRO A 125 18.02 -27.96 1.81
N GLY A 126 19.26 -27.70 1.41
CA GLY A 126 19.78 -27.83 0.04
C GLY A 126 19.62 -26.59 -0.86
N GLU A 127 18.79 -25.59 -0.51
CA GLU A 127 18.45 -24.47 -1.41
C GLU A 127 19.17 -23.15 -1.09
N THR A 128 19.45 -22.36 -2.13
CA THR A 128 20.18 -21.09 -2.02
C THR A 128 19.28 -19.95 -1.57
N ALA A 129 19.74 -19.16 -0.59
CA ALA A 129 19.14 -17.88 -0.24
C ALA A 129 19.64 -16.76 -1.18
N ALA A 130 18.77 -15.81 -1.53
CA ALA A 130 19.15 -14.64 -2.30
C ALA A 130 19.72 -13.52 -1.40
N ASP A 131 20.78 -12.86 -1.86
CA ASP A 131 21.33 -11.67 -1.19
C ASP A 131 20.38 -10.45 -1.25
N GLY A 132 19.39 -10.51 -2.15
CA GLY A 132 18.44 -9.41 -2.41
C GLY A 132 19.01 -8.36 -3.37
N THR A 133 18.21 -7.33 -3.64
CA THR A 133 18.58 -6.19 -4.52
C THR A 133 18.76 -4.88 -3.75
N GLY A 134 18.58 -4.90 -2.43
CA GLY A 134 18.63 -3.73 -1.54
C GLY A 134 19.72 -3.84 -0.47
N GLN A 135 19.54 -3.17 0.68
CA GLN A 135 20.47 -3.23 1.81
C GLN A 135 20.40 -4.55 2.60
N HIS A 136 19.29 -5.28 2.51
CA HIS A 136 19.04 -6.52 3.25
C HIS A 136 18.59 -7.62 2.29
N SER A 137 18.89 -8.87 2.64
CA SER A 137 18.31 -10.03 1.97
C SER A 137 16.78 -10.04 2.10
N PRO A 138 16.05 -10.82 1.28
CA PRO A 138 14.61 -10.99 1.45
C PRO A 138 14.24 -11.49 2.85
N PHE A 139 15.03 -12.42 3.41
CA PHE A 139 14.80 -12.96 4.75
C PHE A 139 14.95 -11.90 5.83
N THR A 140 16.03 -11.12 5.79
CA THR A 140 16.29 -10.08 6.78
C THR A 140 15.31 -8.92 6.66
N THR A 141 14.92 -8.57 5.44
CA THR A 141 13.87 -7.59 5.17
C THR A 141 12.54 -8.03 5.81
N ALA A 142 12.12 -9.27 5.59
CA ALA A 142 10.89 -9.80 6.15
C ALA A 142 10.98 -9.97 7.69
N LEU A 143 12.11 -10.45 8.21
CA LEU A 143 12.32 -10.66 9.63
C LEU A 143 12.23 -9.35 10.41
N THR A 144 12.94 -8.31 9.96
CA THR A 144 12.91 -6.99 10.63
C THR A 144 11.53 -6.35 10.59
N LYS A 145 10.77 -6.58 9.52
CA LYS A 145 9.38 -6.13 9.38
C LYS A 145 8.45 -6.79 10.40
N TYR A 146 8.56 -8.11 10.59
CA TYR A 146 7.57 -8.87 11.37
C TYR A 146 7.98 -9.21 12.80
N LEU A 147 9.27 -9.19 13.15
CA LEU A 147 9.74 -9.61 14.49
C LEU A 147 9.10 -8.81 15.63
N GLY A 148 8.83 -7.52 15.41
CA GLY A 148 8.16 -6.64 16.36
C GLY A 148 6.63 -6.63 16.27
N THR A 149 6.01 -7.57 15.54
CA THR A 149 4.56 -7.57 15.37
C THR A 149 3.86 -7.93 16.66
N ASP A 150 3.11 -6.98 17.20
CA ASP A 150 2.30 -7.16 18.39
C ASP A 150 1.27 -8.30 18.21
N GLY A 151 1.08 -9.11 19.24
CA GLY A 151 0.06 -10.17 19.29
C GLY A 151 0.48 -11.47 18.62
N LEU A 152 1.63 -11.52 17.94
CA LEU A 152 2.11 -12.72 17.29
C LEU A 152 3.16 -13.45 18.11
N GLU A 153 2.93 -14.74 18.28
CA GLU A 153 3.96 -15.64 18.77
C GLU A 153 5.01 -15.89 17.68
N ILE A 154 6.24 -16.19 18.09
CA ILE A 154 7.42 -16.21 17.22
C ILE A 154 7.32 -17.18 16.04
N ARG A 155 6.61 -18.31 16.16
CA ARG A 155 6.44 -19.23 15.03
C ARG A 155 5.50 -18.63 13.99
N SER A 156 4.44 -17.96 14.41
CA SER A 156 3.52 -17.21 13.55
C SER A 156 4.25 -16.03 12.88
N VAL A 157 5.10 -15.31 13.61
CA VAL A 157 6.02 -14.31 13.02
C VAL A 157 6.87 -14.97 11.94
N LEU A 158 7.48 -16.11 12.21
CA LEU A 158 8.32 -16.79 11.23
C LEU A 158 7.53 -17.43 10.08
N THR A 159 6.25 -17.75 10.28
CA THR A 159 5.33 -18.09 9.21
C THR A 159 5.08 -16.89 8.31
N LEU A 160 4.87 -15.69 8.87
CA LEU A 160 4.79 -14.45 8.07
C LEU A 160 6.08 -14.21 7.28
N VAL A 161 7.24 -14.38 7.92
CA VAL A 161 8.55 -14.25 7.26
C VAL A 161 8.68 -15.25 6.11
N GLN A 162 8.28 -16.52 6.31
CA GLN A 162 8.29 -17.53 5.26
C GLN A 162 7.47 -17.10 4.05
N GLN A 163 6.22 -16.68 4.27
CA GLN A 163 5.30 -16.34 3.21
C GLN A 163 5.68 -15.03 2.50
N GLU A 164 6.21 -14.04 3.23
CA GLU A 164 6.71 -12.80 2.62
C GLU A 164 7.96 -13.05 1.77
N VAL A 165 8.94 -13.83 2.25
CA VAL A 165 10.14 -14.18 1.45
C VAL A 165 9.75 -14.95 0.20
N TYR A 166 8.80 -15.86 0.33
CA TYR A 166 8.29 -16.63 -0.80
C TYR A 166 7.58 -15.72 -1.83
N ASP A 167 6.78 -14.76 -1.40
CA ASP A 167 6.15 -13.77 -2.28
C ASP A 167 7.18 -12.84 -2.95
N LEU A 168 8.10 -12.26 -2.17
CA LEU A 168 9.17 -11.37 -2.66
C LEU A 168 10.11 -12.07 -3.65
N SER A 169 10.34 -13.37 -3.47
CA SER A 169 11.19 -14.18 -4.35
C SER A 169 10.43 -14.75 -5.56
N ARG A 170 9.13 -14.45 -5.71
CA ARG A 170 8.23 -15.05 -6.72
C ARG A 170 8.29 -16.58 -6.70
N GLY A 171 8.21 -17.15 -5.50
CA GLY A 171 8.21 -18.60 -5.26
C GLY A 171 9.58 -19.29 -5.29
N LYS A 172 10.69 -18.54 -5.48
CA LYS A 172 12.03 -19.14 -5.63
C LYS A 172 12.72 -19.50 -4.31
N GLN A 173 12.28 -18.94 -3.20
CA GLN A 173 12.93 -19.11 -1.90
C GLN A 173 11.87 -19.30 -0.82
N LEU A 174 11.97 -20.40 -0.07
CA LEU A 174 11.12 -20.67 1.09
C LEU A 174 12.00 -20.88 2.34
N PRO A 175 11.95 -19.96 3.33
CA PRO A 175 12.64 -20.13 4.59
C PRO A 175 12.21 -21.42 5.31
N TYR A 176 13.11 -22.02 6.08
CA TYR A 176 12.83 -23.24 6.85
C TYR A 176 12.95 -22.97 8.35
N VAL A 177 12.00 -23.48 9.12
CA VAL A 177 11.95 -23.26 10.58
C VAL A 177 11.83 -24.59 11.29
N GLU A 178 12.65 -24.76 12.31
CA GLU A 178 12.61 -25.90 13.21
C GLU A 178 12.48 -25.41 14.65
N SER A 179 11.41 -25.81 15.33
CA SER A 179 11.10 -25.29 16.67
C SER A 179 11.06 -26.40 17.71
N GLY A 180 11.98 -26.34 18.67
CA GLY A 180 11.97 -27.10 19.91
C GLY A 180 11.44 -26.33 21.12
N LEU A 181 10.85 -25.14 20.95
CA LEU A 181 10.32 -24.33 22.06
C LEU A 181 9.20 -25.07 22.82
N PRO A 182 9.25 -25.11 24.16
CA PRO A 182 8.27 -25.83 24.98
C PRO A 182 6.98 -25.02 25.22
N LYS A 183 7.04 -23.69 25.05
CA LYS A 183 5.93 -22.76 25.28
C LYS A 183 5.88 -21.70 24.20
N LEU A 184 4.75 -21.00 24.12
CA LEU A 184 4.61 -19.83 23.27
C LEU A 184 5.60 -18.75 23.72
N PHE A 185 6.29 -18.16 22.74
CA PHE A 185 7.18 -17.03 22.94
C PHE A 185 6.70 -15.88 22.06
N PHE A 186 6.58 -14.69 22.63
CA PHE A 186 6.14 -13.48 21.94
C PHE A 186 7.28 -12.47 22.03
N ALA A 187 7.73 -11.98 20.88
CA ALA A 187 8.78 -10.97 20.83
C ALA A 187 8.25 -9.56 21.14
N ALA A 188 6.95 -9.32 20.97
CA ALA A 188 6.28 -8.03 21.17
C ALA A 188 4.99 -8.17 22.02
N ALA A 189 4.39 -7.03 22.38
CA ALA A 189 3.19 -6.99 23.24
C ALA A 189 1.95 -7.53 22.51
N ALA A 190 0.89 -7.92 23.20
CA ALA A 190 -0.32 -8.43 22.54
C ALA A 190 -1.22 -7.31 21.98
N LYS A 191 -1.63 -7.39 20.70
CA LYS A 191 -2.70 -6.57 20.08
C LYS A 191 -3.98 -7.39 19.85
N GLN A 192 -5.12 -6.70 19.78
CA GLN A 192 -6.45 -7.32 19.59
C GLN A 192 -6.72 -7.81 18.16
N GLN A 193 -6.11 -7.23 17.11
CA GLN A 193 -6.35 -7.66 15.73
C GLN A 193 -5.14 -7.37 14.81
N LEU A 194 -4.84 -8.30 13.91
CA LEU A 194 -3.74 -8.21 12.95
C LEU A 194 -4.14 -7.40 11.70
N PRO A 195 -3.20 -6.66 11.07
CA PRO A 195 -3.49 -5.98 9.81
C PRO A 195 -3.77 -6.98 8.66
N GLU A 196 -4.33 -6.45 7.55
CA GLU A 196 -4.82 -7.26 6.41
C GLU A 196 -3.72 -8.12 5.77
N ARG A 197 -2.53 -7.56 5.54
CA ARG A 197 -1.41 -8.27 4.94
C ARG A 197 -0.97 -9.46 5.78
N GLU A 198 -0.82 -9.29 7.08
CA GLU A 198 -0.40 -10.35 7.99
C GLU A 198 -1.45 -11.45 8.07
N ARG A 199 -2.74 -11.10 8.08
CA ARG A 199 -3.82 -12.09 8.00
C ARG A 199 -3.77 -12.89 6.70
N LEU A 200 -3.53 -12.22 5.57
CA LEU A 200 -3.39 -12.86 4.28
C LEU A 200 -2.22 -13.86 4.28
N LEU A 201 -1.04 -13.42 4.72
CA LEU A 201 0.15 -14.27 4.79
C LEU A 201 -0.04 -15.47 5.72
N LEU A 202 -0.69 -15.31 6.86
CA LEU A 202 -0.99 -16.45 7.72
C LEU A 202 -1.89 -17.46 7.02
N ALA A 203 -2.95 -17.00 6.34
CA ALA A 203 -3.84 -17.87 5.60
C ALA A 203 -3.17 -18.53 4.37
N MET A 204 -2.17 -17.88 3.76
CA MET A 204 -1.36 -18.48 2.68
C MET A 204 -0.58 -19.72 3.14
N ALA A 205 -0.23 -19.80 4.43
CA ALA A 205 0.49 -20.94 4.98
C ALA A 205 -0.33 -22.24 4.98
N ASP A 206 -1.67 -22.13 5.01
CA ASP A 206 -2.60 -23.26 5.01
C ASP A 206 -2.96 -23.75 3.59
N VAL A 207 -2.46 -23.08 2.54
CA VAL A 207 -2.74 -23.42 1.14
C VAL A 207 -1.97 -24.67 0.70
N THR A 208 -2.65 -25.61 0.03
CA THR A 208 -2.03 -26.88 -0.42
C THR A 208 -1.02 -26.65 -1.56
N PRO A 209 -0.05 -27.56 -1.76
CA PRO A 209 0.92 -27.46 -2.85
C PRO A 209 0.29 -27.36 -4.24
N GLU A 210 -0.83 -28.05 -4.48
CA GLU A 210 -1.55 -28.05 -5.75
C GLU A 210 -2.14 -26.67 -6.04
N MET A 211 -2.85 -26.10 -5.05
CA MET A 211 -3.45 -24.76 -5.16
C MET A 211 -2.38 -23.68 -5.32
N ARG A 212 -1.25 -23.84 -4.63
CA ARG A 212 -0.08 -22.96 -4.76
C ARG A 212 0.47 -22.98 -6.19
N GLY A 213 0.62 -24.16 -6.80
CA GLY A 213 1.10 -24.28 -8.18
C GLY A 213 0.18 -23.60 -9.19
N GLU A 214 -1.15 -23.66 -9.00
CA GLU A 214 -2.09 -22.92 -9.86
C GLU A 214 -1.93 -21.41 -9.74
N VAL A 215 -1.79 -20.90 -8.50
CA VAL A 215 -1.56 -19.46 -8.25
C VAL A 215 -0.25 -18.99 -8.87
N GLU A 216 0.83 -19.74 -8.68
CA GLU A 216 2.15 -19.45 -9.27
C GLU A 216 2.07 -19.36 -10.80
N GLN A 217 1.38 -20.33 -11.43
CA GLN A 217 1.24 -20.35 -12.89
C GLN A 217 0.47 -19.14 -13.40
N VAL A 218 -0.69 -18.84 -12.82
CA VAL A 218 -1.52 -17.69 -13.25
C VAL A 218 -0.80 -16.36 -13.01
N ALA A 219 -0.14 -16.21 -11.87
CA ALA A 219 0.63 -15.00 -11.57
C ALA A 219 1.79 -14.80 -12.55
N SER A 220 2.48 -15.89 -12.92
CA SER A 220 3.54 -15.87 -13.92
C SER A 220 3.02 -15.51 -15.30
N ASP A 221 1.92 -16.12 -15.75
CA ASP A 221 1.30 -15.85 -17.06
C ASP A 221 0.88 -14.38 -17.21
N ALA A 222 0.41 -13.77 -16.12
CA ALA A 222 -0.07 -12.38 -16.09
C ALA A 222 1.02 -11.34 -15.69
N ASP A 223 2.25 -11.77 -15.40
CA ASP A 223 3.34 -10.96 -14.81
C ASP A 223 2.85 -10.06 -13.65
N MET A 224 2.33 -10.71 -12.61
CA MET A 224 1.83 -10.06 -11.40
C MET A 224 2.38 -10.70 -10.12
N PRO A 225 2.34 -9.99 -8.98
CA PRO A 225 2.68 -10.57 -7.67
C PRO A 225 1.76 -11.73 -7.31
N LEU A 226 2.20 -12.61 -6.41
CA LEU A 226 1.42 -13.78 -6.00
C LEU A 226 0.31 -13.41 -5.01
N ALA A 227 0.60 -12.50 -4.09
CA ALA A 227 -0.30 -12.12 -3.00
C ALA A 227 -1.75 -11.75 -3.39
N PRO A 228 -2.01 -10.96 -4.46
CA PRO A 228 -3.37 -10.64 -4.87
C PRO A 228 -4.22 -11.89 -5.17
N LEU A 229 -3.62 -12.91 -5.79
CA LEU A 229 -4.32 -14.15 -6.14
C LEU A 229 -4.57 -15.04 -4.92
N TYR A 230 -3.65 -15.06 -3.96
CA TYR A 230 -3.89 -15.73 -2.68
C TYR A 230 -5.05 -15.10 -1.91
N GLY A 231 -5.21 -13.78 -1.96
CA GLY A 231 -6.36 -13.09 -1.36
C GLY A 231 -7.70 -13.56 -1.94
N VAL A 232 -7.74 -13.82 -3.25
CA VAL A 232 -8.91 -14.38 -3.93
C VAL A 232 -9.16 -15.81 -3.44
N LEU A 233 -8.13 -16.63 -3.37
CA LEU A 233 -8.22 -18.02 -2.92
C LEU A 233 -8.84 -18.13 -1.52
N ILE A 234 -8.38 -17.29 -0.60
CA ILE A 234 -8.81 -17.30 0.80
C ILE A 234 -10.20 -16.70 0.97
N SER A 235 -10.54 -15.66 0.21
CA SER A 235 -11.84 -14.98 0.31
C SER A 235 -13.00 -15.72 -0.35
N SER A 236 -12.72 -16.60 -1.32
CA SER A 236 -13.76 -17.23 -2.14
C SER A 236 -14.25 -18.60 -1.65
N ASP A 237 -13.87 -19.00 -0.43
CA ASP A 237 -14.11 -20.34 0.14
C ASP A 237 -13.75 -21.44 -0.86
N ALA A 238 -12.55 -21.30 -1.44
CA ALA A 238 -12.06 -22.11 -2.56
C ALA A 238 -12.03 -23.62 -2.27
N SER A 239 -12.12 -24.00 -0.99
CA SER A 239 -12.29 -25.35 -0.45
C SER A 239 -13.31 -26.20 -1.21
N HIS A 240 -14.35 -25.57 -1.77
CA HIS A 240 -15.49 -26.23 -2.40
C HIS A 240 -15.51 -26.15 -3.94
N LEU A 241 -14.55 -25.43 -4.55
CA LEU A 241 -14.51 -25.25 -6.00
C LEU A 241 -13.82 -26.42 -6.69
N SER A 242 -14.30 -26.79 -7.89
CA SER A 242 -13.52 -27.66 -8.78
C SER A 242 -12.28 -26.93 -9.27
N ALA A 243 -11.23 -27.69 -9.65
CA ALA A 243 -9.98 -27.12 -10.19
C ALA A 243 -10.24 -26.16 -11.37
N ASP A 244 -11.11 -26.54 -12.31
CA ASP A 244 -11.46 -25.68 -13.45
C ASP A 244 -12.13 -24.36 -13.03
N SER A 245 -13.03 -24.42 -12.04
CA SER A 245 -13.74 -23.23 -11.53
C SER A 245 -12.81 -22.31 -10.75
N LEU A 246 -11.90 -22.90 -9.96
CA LEU A 246 -10.88 -22.16 -9.25
C LEU A 246 -9.95 -21.45 -10.23
N ASN A 247 -9.44 -22.17 -11.23
CA ASN A 247 -8.53 -21.62 -12.23
C ASN A 247 -9.17 -20.46 -13.02
N ALA A 248 -10.44 -20.61 -13.43
CA ALA A 248 -11.18 -19.53 -14.09
C ALA A 248 -11.28 -18.27 -13.22
N ARG A 249 -11.56 -18.42 -11.91
CA ARG A 249 -11.62 -17.28 -10.97
C ARG A 249 -10.27 -16.62 -10.75
N LEU A 250 -9.19 -17.41 -10.64
CA LEU A 250 -7.84 -16.88 -10.51
C LEU A 250 -7.46 -16.05 -11.74
N ARG A 251 -7.80 -16.51 -12.95
CA ARG A 251 -7.57 -15.75 -14.19
C ARG A 251 -8.41 -14.48 -14.27
N GLU A 252 -9.69 -14.55 -13.93
CA GLU A 252 -10.55 -13.35 -13.87
C GLU A 252 -9.97 -12.29 -12.91
N ALA A 253 -9.51 -12.72 -11.73
CA ALA A 253 -8.90 -11.82 -10.77
C ALA A 253 -7.56 -11.26 -11.26
N ALA A 254 -6.74 -12.07 -11.93
CA ALA A 254 -5.50 -11.63 -12.55
C ALA A 254 -5.74 -10.54 -13.61
N ASP A 255 -6.69 -10.78 -14.52
CA ASP A 255 -7.08 -9.82 -15.56
C ASP A 255 -7.58 -8.51 -14.94
N ALA A 256 -8.42 -8.59 -13.91
CA ALA A 256 -8.92 -7.43 -13.19
C ALA A 256 -7.78 -6.65 -12.51
N PHE A 257 -6.84 -7.35 -11.85
CA PHE A 257 -5.69 -6.72 -11.21
C PHE A 257 -4.78 -6.02 -12.22
N VAL A 258 -4.43 -6.69 -13.33
CA VAL A 258 -3.59 -6.13 -14.40
C VAL A 258 -4.26 -4.91 -15.00
N LYS A 259 -5.57 -4.96 -15.24
CA LYS A 259 -6.35 -3.82 -15.74
C LYS A 259 -6.29 -2.64 -14.78
N VAL A 260 -6.59 -2.85 -13.49
CA VAL A 260 -6.55 -1.76 -12.49
C VAL A 260 -5.14 -1.17 -12.38
N ARG A 261 -4.10 -2.01 -12.30
CA ARG A 261 -2.70 -1.56 -12.28
C ARG A 261 -2.33 -0.76 -13.53
N GLY A 262 -2.82 -1.16 -14.70
CA GLY A 262 -2.67 -0.44 -15.96
C GLY A 262 -3.31 0.95 -15.92
N GLU A 263 -4.57 1.03 -15.48
CA GLU A 263 -5.31 2.29 -15.34
C GLU A 263 -4.67 3.22 -14.29
N MET A 264 -4.16 2.69 -13.18
CA MET A 264 -3.48 3.51 -12.16
C MET A 264 -2.22 4.20 -12.68
N ARG A 265 -1.55 3.62 -13.70
CA ARG A 265 -0.37 4.22 -14.34
C ARG A 265 -0.72 5.29 -15.38
N THR A 266 -1.92 5.23 -15.96
CA THR A 266 -2.38 6.20 -16.96
C THR A 266 -3.15 7.36 -16.32
N LEU A 267 -3.86 7.10 -15.23
CA LEU A 267 -4.66 8.08 -14.51
C LEU A 267 -3.80 8.97 -13.61
N ALA A 268 -3.34 10.09 -14.17
CA ALA A 268 -2.65 11.14 -13.42
C ALA A 268 -3.62 12.00 -12.58
N SER A 269 -3.08 12.68 -11.57
CA SER A 269 -3.72 13.80 -10.89
C SER A 269 -2.75 14.97 -10.88
N ASP A 270 -3.26 16.19 -11.03
CA ASP A 270 -2.46 17.41 -10.87
C ASP A 270 -2.16 17.69 -9.39
N ASP A 271 -2.90 17.06 -8.47
CA ASP A 271 -2.66 17.16 -7.04
C ASP A 271 -1.58 16.15 -6.59
N PRO A 272 -0.46 16.61 -5.98
CA PRO A 272 0.63 15.73 -5.57
C PRO A 272 0.23 14.80 -4.40
N GLN A 273 -0.70 15.20 -3.53
CA GLN A 273 -1.19 14.36 -2.44
C GLN A 273 -2.05 13.22 -2.98
N VAL A 274 -2.92 13.50 -3.95
CA VAL A 274 -3.73 12.47 -4.63
C VAL A 274 -2.83 11.49 -5.37
N THR A 275 -1.79 11.99 -6.04
CA THR A 275 -0.79 11.17 -6.74
C THR A 275 -0.08 10.22 -5.76
N GLU A 276 0.39 10.73 -4.62
CA GLU A 276 1.06 9.91 -3.60
C GLU A 276 0.11 8.87 -2.98
N LEU A 277 -1.14 9.23 -2.70
CA LEU A 277 -2.12 8.27 -2.19
C LEU A 277 -2.42 7.16 -3.21
N ARG A 278 -2.53 7.48 -4.50
CA ARG A 278 -2.72 6.44 -5.54
C ARG A 278 -1.51 5.51 -5.62
N ARG A 279 -0.29 6.03 -5.48
CA ARG A 279 0.94 5.23 -5.41
C ARG A 279 0.92 4.27 -4.21
N GLN A 280 0.55 4.76 -3.02
CA GLN A 280 0.40 3.93 -1.82
C GLN A 280 -0.70 2.87 -1.97
N ALA A 281 -1.80 3.20 -2.65
CA ALA A 281 -2.84 2.23 -2.96
C ALA A 281 -2.34 1.13 -3.92
N GLU A 282 -1.53 1.47 -4.93
CA GLU A 282 -0.92 0.50 -5.85
C GLU A 282 0.00 -0.46 -5.06
N GLU A 283 0.79 0.06 -4.12
CA GLU A 283 1.60 -0.77 -3.22
C GLU A 283 0.74 -1.74 -2.41
N GLN A 284 -0.35 -1.26 -1.78
CA GLN A 284 -1.26 -2.13 -1.02
C GLN A 284 -1.90 -3.20 -1.92
N LEU A 285 -2.32 -2.85 -3.13
CA LEU A 285 -2.84 -3.82 -4.10
C LEU A 285 -1.80 -4.89 -4.42
N SER A 286 -0.54 -4.51 -4.67
CA SER A 286 0.53 -5.46 -4.95
C SER A 286 0.79 -6.46 -3.81
N LEU A 287 0.50 -6.05 -2.58
CA LEU A 287 0.61 -6.86 -1.37
C LEU A 287 -0.65 -7.70 -1.08
N GLY A 288 -1.66 -7.63 -1.94
CA GLY A 288 -2.96 -8.29 -1.75
C GLY A 288 -3.85 -7.66 -0.68
N ALA A 289 -3.53 -6.45 -0.21
CA ALA A 289 -4.30 -5.71 0.79
C ALA A 289 -5.35 -4.81 0.11
N PHE A 290 -6.43 -5.42 -0.37
CA PHE A 290 -7.46 -4.74 -1.18
C PHE A 290 -8.31 -3.77 -0.36
N ASP A 291 -8.62 -4.08 0.90
CA ASP A 291 -9.38 -3.16 1.75
C ASP A 291 -8.56 -1.92 2.08
N GLY A 292 -7.28 -2.13 2.42
CA GLY A 292 -6.31 -1.04 2.60
C GLY A 292 -6.22 -0.14 1.37
N ALA A 293 -6.07 -0.72 0.18
CA ALA A 293 -6.01 0.04 -1.07
C ALA A 293 -7.29 0.86 -1.33
N ARG A 294 -8.48 0.25 -1.18
CA ARG A 294 -9.76 0.96 -1.38
C ARG A 294 -9.94 2.11 -0.39
N ALA A 295 -9.52 1.94 0.86
CA ALA A 295 -9.58 3.00 1.86
C ALA A 295 -8.66 4.18 1.50
N ILE A 296 -7.46 3.92 0.95
CA ILE A 296 -6.55 4.95 0.48
C ILE A 296 -7.11 5.68 -0.74
N LEU A 297 -7.67 4.96 -1.72
CA LEU A 297 -8.32 5.55 -2.89
C LEU A 297 -9.52 6.42 -2.51
N ALA A 298 -10.30 6.01 -1.50
CA ALA A 298 -11.40 6.81 -0.98
C ALA A 298 -10.90 8.15 -0.39
N LYS A 299 -9.78 8.14 0.35
CA LYS A 299 -9.14 9.38 0.84
C LYS A 299 -8.68 10.28 -0.31
N ALA A 300 -8.10 9.70 -1.36
CA ALA A 300 -7.68 10.45 -2.54
C ALA A 300 -8.86 11.13 -3.23
N ALA A 301 -9.98 10.41 -3.41
CA ALA A 301 -11.21 10.96 -3.97
C ALA A 301 -11.84 12.06 -3.08
N ASP A 302 -11.67 11.97 -1.75
CA ASP A 302 -12.18 12.96 -0.82
C ASP A 302 -11.43 14.31 -0.92
N ILE A 303 -10.11 14.28 -1.14
CA ILE A 303 -9.31 15.50 -1.39
C ILE A 303 -9.88 16.27 -2.60
N ASP A 304 -10.08 15.56 -3.71
CA ASP A 304 -10.64 16.16 -4.94
C ASP A 304 -12.08 16.66 -4.70
N ASN A 305 -12.89 15.94 -3.94
CA ASN A 305 -14.25 16.34 -3.60
C ASN A 305 -14.28 17.65 -2.79
N VAL A 306 -13.47 17.73 -1.74
CA VAL A 306 -13.34 18.93 -0.89
C VAL A 306 -12.88 20.13 -1.73
N SER A 307 -11.84 19.94 -2.54
CA SER A 307 -11.32 21.00 -3.43
C SER A 307 -12.37 21.46 -4.44
N ARG A 308 -13.03 20.53 -5.13
CA ARG A 308 -14.09 20.82 -6.11
C ARG A 308 -15.24 21.60 -5.47
N ASN A 309 -15.68 21.24 -4.27
CA ASN A 309 -16.78 21.93 -3.60
C ASN A 309 -16.37 23.35 -3.18
N ALA A 310 -15.14 23.55 -2.71
CA ALA A 310 -14.61 24.87 -2.40
C ALA A 310 -14.49 25.76 -3.65
N LEU A 311 -13.99 25.20 -4.77
CA LEU A 311 -13.92 25.90 -6.06
C LEU A 311 -15.31 26.27 -6.59
N LYS A 312 -16.28 25.36 -6.49
CA LYS A 312 -17.67 25.64 -6.86
C LYS A 312 -18.26 26.79 -6.04
N ALA A 313 -18.05 26.79 -4.72
CA ALA A 313 -18.52 27.88 -3.86
C ALA A 313 -17.86 29.22 -4.22
N ASN A 314 -16.55 29.21 -4.49
CA ASN A 314 -15.83 30.41 -4.93
C ASN A 314 -16.34 30.92 -6.28
N PHE A 315 -16.49 30.02 -7.26
CA PHE A 315 -17.04 30.30 -8.58
C PHE A 315 -18.39 31.03 -8.45
N VAL A 316 -19.35 30.44 -7.73
CA VAL A 316 -20.67 31.05 -7.50
C VAL A 316 -20.55 32.44 -6.87
N ASN A 317 -19.74 32.59 -5.82
CA ASN A 317 -19.55 33.87 -5.13
C ASN A 317 -18.95 34.94 -6.06
N ARG A 318 -17.98 34.58 -6.91
CA ARG A 318 -17.35 35.49 -7.86
C ARG A 318 -18.27 35.88 -9.00
N THR A 319 -19.00 34.91 -9.56
CA THR A 319 -20.01 35.15 -10.61
C THR A 319 -21.09 36.12 -10.11
N LEU A 320 -21.60 35.94 -8.89
CA LEU A 320 -22.61 36.84 -8.32
C LEU A 320 -22.05 38.22 -7.94
N SER A 321 -20.77 38.30 -7.54
CA SER A 321 -20.08 39.57 -7.32
C SER A 321 -19.88 40.35 -8.63
N GLU A 322 -19.58 39.65 -9.73
CA GLU A 322 -19.52 40.26 -11.06
C GLU A 322 -20.91 40.76 -11.48
N ALA A 323 -21.96 39.95 -11.28
CA ALA A 323 -23.33 40.32 -11.57
C ALA A 323 -23.73 41.61 -10.82
N ALA A 324 -23.36 41.73 -9.54
CA ALA A 324 -23.59 42.96 -8.78
C ALA A 324 -22.84 44.16 -9.38
N THR A 325 -21.62 43.97 -9.85
CA THR A 325 -20.81 45.03 -10.50
C THR A 325 -21.44 45.46 -11.83
N ARG A 326 -21.90 44.50 -12.64
CA ARG A 326 -22.61 44.75 -13.90
C ARG A 326 -23.92 45.50 -13.68
N PHE A 327 -24.68 45.14 -12.65
CA PHE A 327 -25.90 45.87 -12.29
C PHE A 327 -25.60 47.35 -11.98
N LEU A 328 -24.56 47.64 -11.21
CA LEU A 328 -24.15 49.02 -10.92
C LEU A 328 -23.69 49.76 -12.18
N SER A 329 -22.95 49.09 -13.06
CA SER A 329 -22.54 49.64 -14.37
C SER A 329 -23.75 50.00 -15.24
N GLY A 330 -24.74 49.10 -15.33
CA GLY A 330 -25.98 49.36 -16.07
C GLY A 330 -26.78 50.54 -15.50
N GLY A 331 -26.83 50.66 -14.16
CA GLY A 331 -27.43 51.81 -13.48
C GLY A 331 -26.72 53.13 -13.77
N ALA A 332 -25.38 53.13 -13.79
CA ALA A 332 -24.58 54.30 -14.14
C ALA A 332 -24.80 54.71 -15.61
N ALA A 333 -24.80 53.75 -16.54
CA ALA A 333 -25.08 54.00 -17.95
C ALA A 333 -26.50 54.56 -18.16
N ARG A 334 -27.49 54.04 -17.43
CA ARG A 334 -28.86 54.57 -17.43
C ARG A 334 -28.92 56.00 -16.90
N ALA A 335 -28.15 56.34 -15.86
CA ALA A 335 -28.08 57.69 -15.32
C ALA A 335 -27.46 58.69 -16.32
N ASP A 336 -26.58 58.21 -17.20
CA ASP A 336 -26.01 58.97 -18.34
C ASP A 336 -26.90 58.93 -19.60
N LEU A 337 -28.09 58.34 -19.50
CA LEU A 337 -29.04 58.13 -20.61
C LEU A 337 -28.51 57.23 -21.74
N ASP A 338 -27.41 56.49 -21.53
CA ASP A 338 -26.93 55.44 -22.43
C ASP A 338 -27.71 54.14 -22.18
N TYR A 339 -28.93 54.10 -22.74
CA TYR A 339 -29.83 52.96 -22.58
C TYR A 339 -29.33 51.69 -23.26
N ALA A 340 -28.54 51.80 -24.32
CA ALA A 340 -28.02 50.62 -25.02
C ALA A 340 -27.00 49.88 -24.15
N THR A 341 -26.08 50.61 -23.53
CA THR A 341 -25.12 50.04 -22.58
C THR A 341 -25.83 49.53 -21.33
N ALA A 342 -26.80 50.27 -20.80
CA ALA A 342 -27.58 49.83 -19.63
C ALA A 342 -28.30 48.49 -19.86
N ILE A 343 -28.99 48.34 -21.00
CA ILE A 343 -29.65 47.09 -21.39
C ILE A 343 -28.64 45.95 -21.46
N LYS A 344 -27.50 46.14 -22.14
CA LYS A 344 -26.46 45.11 -22.29
C LYS A 344 -25.88 44.66 -20.95
N ASP A 345 -25.62 45.60 -20.03
CA ASP A 345 -25.11 45.27 -18.70
C ASP A 345 -26.15 44.48 -17.89
N TYR A 346 -27.42 44.89 -17.89
CA TYR A 346 -28.49 44.15 -17.19
C TYR A 346 -28.80 42.78 -17.81
N GLU A 347 -28.73 42.62 -19.13
CA GLU A 347 -28.78 41.30 -19.78
C GLU A 347 -27.64 40.41 -19.29
N SER A 348 -26.42 40.96 -19.20
CA SER A 348 -25.24 40.23 -18.71
C SER A 348 -25.42 39.78 -17.25
N VAL A 349 -26.07 40.59 -16.40
CA VAL A 349 -26.42 40.20 -15.03
C VAL A 349 -27.26 38.91 -15.04
N LEU A 350 -28.29 38.82 -15.88
CA LEU A 350 -29.18 37.65 -15.91
C LEU A 350 -28.47 36.39 -16.42
N VAL A 351 -27.53 36.53 -17.34
CA VAL A 351 -26.66 35.42 -17.78
C VAL A 351 -25.82 34.91 -16.61
N LEU A 352 -25.19 35.80 -15.85
CA LEU A 352 -24.37 35.44 -14.69
C LEU A 352 -25.19 34.76 -13.57
N TYR A 353 -26.44 35.18 -13.35
CA TYR A 353 -27.35 34.45 -12.44
C TYR A 353 -27.69 33.04 -12.94
N GLY A 354 -27.77 32.84 -14.26
CA GLY A 354 -27.90 31.51 -14.87
C GLY A 354 -26.67 30.64 -14.66
N GLU A 355 -25.48 31.19 -14.84
CA GLU A 355 -24.19 30.49 -14.65
C GLU A 355 -23.92 30.11 -13.20
N ALA A 356 -24.33 30.95 -12.25
CA ALA A 356 -24.21 30.68 -10.82
C ALA A 356 -25.06 29.46 -10.35
N GLY A 357 -26.01 29.00 -11.18
CA GLY A 357 -26.93 27.91 -10.88
C GLY A 357 -28.17 28.37 -10.12
N GLN A 358 -29.34 27.91 -10.56
CA GLN A 358 -30.63 28.43 -10.07
C GLN A 358 -31.09 27.90 -8.70
N THR A 359 -30.47 26.84 -8.16
CA THR A 359 -31.04 26.11 -7.02
C THR A 359 -30.66 26.64 -5.63
N ASP A 360 -29.66 27.51 -5.50
CA ASP A 360 -29.11 27.92 -4.19
C ASP A 360 -28.96 29.45 -4.00
N LEU A 361 -29.70 30.28 -4.74
CA LEU A 361 -29.69 31.72 -4.49
C LEU A 361 -30.24 32.03 -3.10
N THR A 362 -29.54 32.88 -2.35
CA THR A 362 -30.07 33.47 -1.11
C THR A 362 -31.26 34.38 -1.43
N LEU A 363 -32.07 34.70 -0.41
CA LEU A 363 -33.23 35.57 -0.61
C LEU A 363 -32.82 36.95 -1.17
N ASP A 364 -31.72 37.54 -0.68
CA ASP A 364 -31.20 38.81 -1.21
C ASP A 364 -30.73 38.70 -2.67
N GLN A 365 -30.11 37.58 -3.05
CA GLN A 365 -29.68 37.35 -4.43
C GLN A 365 -30.87 37.19 -5.38
N ALA A 366 -31.92 36.47 -4.95
CA ALA A 366 -33.17 36.39 -5.70
C ALA A 366 -33.84 37.77 -5.85
N ASP A 367 -33.87 38.56 -4.77
CA ASP A 367 -34.42 39.92 -4.80
C ASP A 367 -33.62 40.83 -5.76
N ARG A 368 -32.30 40.67 -5.85
CA ARG A 368 -31.47 41.38 -6.85
C ARG A 368 -31.78 40.95 -8.27
N GLN A 369 -31.96 39.66 -8.53
CA GLN A 369 -32.33 39.16 -9.86
C GLN A 369 -33.68 39.70 -10.32
N ILE A 370 -34.67 39.74 -9.41
CA ILE A 370 -35.99 40.36 -9.62
C ILE A 370 -35.82 41.85 -9.97
N ARG A 371 -35.03 42.61 -9.20
CA ARG A 371 -34.77 44.03 -9.50
C ARG A 371 -34.15 44.23 -10.89
N THR A 372 -33.23 43.38 -11.32
CA THR A 372 -32.65 43.43 -12.67
C THR A 372 -33.71 43.23 -13.76
N LEU A 373 -34.62 42.26 -13.59
CA LEU A 373 -35.68 41.98 -14.56
C LEU A 373 -36.65 43.16 -14.70
N ASP A 374 -37.00 43.80 -13.58
CA ASP A 374 -37.84 45.00 -13.54
C ASP A 374 -37.16 46.19 -14.26
N GLU A 375 -35.89 46.45 -13.94
CA GLU A 375 -35.09 47.49 -14.60
C GLU A 375 -34.98 47.27 -16.12
N LEU A 376 -34.73 46.02 -16.53
CA LEU A 376 -34.61 45.65 -17.93
C LEU A 376 -35.96 45.78 -18.68
N GLY A 377 -37.07 45.36 -18.07
CA GLY A 377 -38.42 45.51 -18.64
C GLY A 377 -38.79 46.99 -18.85
N LYS A 378 -38.48 47.85 -17.88
CA LYS A 378 -38.67 49.31 -17.99
C LYS A 378 -37.82 49.92 -19.10
N LEU A 379 -36.55 49.53 -19.20
CA LEU A 379 -35.66 50.04 -20.25
C LEU A 379 -36.10 49.60 -21.65
N TYR A 380 -36.47 48.34 -21.85
CA TYR A 380 -36.99 47.89 -23.14
C TYR A 380 -38.27 48.61 -23.54
N THR A 381 -39.16 48.90 -22.58
CA THR A 381 -40.37 49.69 -22.83
C THR A 381 -40.00 51.11 -23.30
N LEU A 382 -39.02 51.74 -22.64
CA LEU A 382 -38.55 53.09 -22.95
C LEU A 382 -37.96 53.19 -24.36
N VAL A 383 -37.19 52.19 -24.80
CA VAL A 383 -36.60 52.16 -26.15
C VAL A 383 -37.55 51.59 -27.22
N GLY A 384 -38.80 51.28 -26.86
CA GLY A 384 -39.84 50.81 -27.78
C GLY A 384 -39.75 49.32 -28.17
N ASN A 385 -38.95 48.52 -27.45
CA ASN A 385 -38.84 47.07 -27.67
C ASN A 385 -39.86 46.29 -26.82
N THR A 386 -41.13 46.33 -27.23
CA THR A 386 -42.25 45.76 -26.46
C THR A 386 -42.16 44.25 -26.28
N ASP A 387 -41.58 43.52 -27.24
CA ASP A 387 -41.45 42.06 -27.16
C ASP A 387 -40.43 41.66 -26.10
N ALA A 388 -39.28 42.34 -26.06
CA ALA A 388 -38.26 42.09 -25.04
C ALA A 388 -38.74 42.53 -23.64
N ALA A 389 -39.47 43.65 -23.56
CA ALA A 389 -40.12 44.08 -22.33
C ALA A 389 -41.10 43.02 -21.80
N GLY A 390 -41.96 42.47 -22.66
CA GLY A 390 -42.90 41.41 -22.30
C GLY A 390 -42.21 40.16 -21.75
N ARG A 391 -41.10 39.73 -22.38
CA ARG A 391 -40.30 38.60 -21.88
C ARG A 391 -39.66 38.89 -20.52
N ALA A 392 -39.10 40.09 -20.32
CA ALA A 392 -38.49 40.48 -19.06
C ALA A 392 -39.51 40.51 -17.91
N PHE A 393 -40.70 41.07 -18.14
CA PHE A 393 -41.77 41.09 -17.14
C PHE A 393 -42.38 39.71 -16.88
N ALA A 394 -42.51 38.85 -17.89
CA ALA A 394 -42.95 37.47 -17.68
C ALA A 394 -41.95 36.69 -16.80
N ALA A 395 -40.65 36.86 -17.05
CA ALA A 395 -39.60 36.28 -16.22
C ALA A 395 -39.59 36.89 -14.80
N LEU A 396 -39.85 38.19 -14.66
CA LEU A 396 -40.00 38.88 -13.37
C LEU A 396 -41.10 38.21 -12.52
N VAL A 397 -42.29 38.04 -13.09
CA VAL A 397 -43.43 37.40 -12.40
C VAL A 397 -43.08 35.99 -11.95
N SER A 398 -42.49 35.17 -12.82
CA SER A 398 -42.08 33.82 -12.46
C SER A 398 -41.06 33.80 -11.30
N ASN A 399 -40.11 34.74 -11.27
CA ASN A 399 -39.14 34.83 -10.18
C ASN A 399 -39.77 35.35 -8.87
N LEU A 400 -40.74 36.27 -8.94
CA LEU A 400 -41.52 36.73 -7.80
C LEU A 400 -42.32 35.59 -7.17
N GLU A 401 -42.95 34.74 -7.97
CA GLU A 401 -43.68 33.55 -7.49
C GLU A 401 -42.74 32.57 -6.75
N LEU A 402 -41.57 32.27 -7.34
CA LEU A 402 -40.56 31.41 -6.71
C LEU A 402 -40.02 32.02 -5.40
N ARG A 403 -39.81 33.34 -5.37
CA ARG A 403 -39.33 34.07 -4.18
C ARG A 403 -40.39 34.13 -3.07
N SER A 404 -41.66 34.31 -3.43
CA SER A 404 -42.80 34.31 -2.51
C SER A 404 -43.04 32.93 -1.88
N ALA A 405 -42.85 31.86 -2.65
CA ALA A 405 -42.95 30.48 -2.14
C ALA A 405 -41.92 30.17 -1.04
N ARG A 406 -40.75 30.81 -1.09
CA ARG A 406 -39.66 30.67 -0.10
C ARG A 406 -39.77 31.62 1.09
N GLU A 407 -40.65 32.62 1.02
CA GLU A 407 -40.81 33.61 2.09
C GLU A 407 -41.57 33.01 3.29
N THR A 408 -41.20 33.39 4.50
CA THR A 408 -41.90 32.96 5.72
C THR A 408 -42.62 34.12 6.41
N ASP A 409 -42.24 35.37 6.12
CA ASP A 409 -42.91 36.56 6.62
C ASP A 409 -44.24 36.81 5.87
N PRO A 410 -45.41 36.80 6.56
CA PRO A 410 -46.72 37.04 5.95
C PRO A 410 -46.90 38.45 5.38
N SER A 411 -46.16 39.45 5.89
CA SER A 411 -46.21 40.83 5.41
C SER A 411 -45.53 40.95 4.05
N VAL A 412 -44.32 40.40 3.92
CA VAL A 412 -43.55 40.37 2.68
C VAL A 412 -44.24 39.52 1.61
N LYS A 413 -44.89 38.40 1.99
CA LYS A 413 -45.74 37.62 1.07
C LYS A 413 -46.89 38.42 0.47
N ARG A 414 -47.48 39.33 1.24
CA ARG A 414 -48.59 40.16 0.77
C ARG A 414 -48.10 41.20 -0.25
N ASP A 415 -46.93 41.77 -0.02
CA ASP A 415 -46.33 42.76 -0.94
C ASP A 415 -45.97 42.12 -2.29
N PHE A 416 -45.50 40.86 -2.30
CA PHE A 416 -45.29 40.09 -3.53
C PHE A 416 -46.57 39.76 -4.30
N ALA A 417 -47.73 39.67 -3.65
CA ALA A 417 -49.01 39.40 -4.32
C ALA A 417 -49.62 40.66 -4.96
N VAL A 418 -49.13 41.84 -4.60
CA VAL A 418 -49.60 43.14 -5.10
C VAL A 418 -48.71 43.67 -6.23
N SER A 419 -47.42 43.31 -6.21
CA SER A 419 -46.42 43.66 -7.22
C SER A 419 -46.55 42.78 -8.46
#